data_AF-A0A1Z9DUP6-F1
#
_entry.id   AF-A0A1Z9DUP6-F1
#
_cell.length_a   1.000
_cell.length_b   1.000
_cell.length_c   1.000
_cell.angle_alpha   90.00
_cell.angle_beta   90.00
_cell.angle_gamma   90.00
#
_symmetry.space_group_name_H-M   'P 1'
#
loop_
_entity.id
_entity.type
_entity.pdbx_description
1 polymer ?
#
loop_
_entity_poly.entity_id
_entity_poly.type
_entity_poly.pdbx_seq_one_letter_code
_entity_poly.pdbx_strand_id
1 'polypeptide(L)'
;MVFLIEFYSDNIKSIKLLLFIFLFFIISVALVISYAIILEETNKFISDINYISTIYSSQVLAENTSFLGQSVPRSSGYCRMLLIIFFLLFSLLLIQNDYDSKKIKVILKKIIFYILLIFIGLILWKTQNRGTLYFYLIIFLFYLGHTIYSFKKENLIRIFLIFFTPFILFSAEVKLKEHLISEAVKTILEKNLIEENLYKKNLIEENLYKKNLSEKQLKKLDEFDKSQIKVLKNNNKRWTMPNETSGRMEIWKKSIPFIKKNLFFGQGPQSDRNLLSKNASNILVYILLCGGVFCTLFFFIYLFNLLIQYSRFILKFNIKNFNKDHILIFTNLCIFFLLFRGLVENSFSIFGIDMILFLLSVKYIEIFIDSQNKHHRRD
;
A
#
# COMPACT_ATOMS: atom_id res chain seq x y z
N MET A 1 -6.04 -0.24 -25.70
CA MET A 1 -6.24 0.75 -24.62
C MET A 1 -5.28 1.94 -24.71
N VAL A 2 -3.95 1.75 -24.84
CA VAL A 2 -3.01 2.87 -25.12
C VAL A 2 -3.37 3.58 -26.43
N PHE A 3 -3.62 2.83 -27.51
CA PHE A 3 -4.18 3.38 -28.75
C PHE A 3 -5.54 4.09 -28.56
N LEU A 4 -6.37 3.69 -27.60
CA LEU A 4 -7.64 4.41 -27.32
C LEU A 4 -7.38 5.72 -26.56
N ILE A 5 -6.36 5.76 -25.69
CA ILE A 5 -5.97 6.99 -24.99
C ILE A 5 -5.38 7.98 -25.99
N GLU A 6 -4.56 7.52 -26.92
CA GLU A 6 -3.94 8.39 -27.92
C GLU A 6 -4.93 8.85 -29.00
N PHE A 7 -5.88 8.00 -29.40
CA PHE A 7 -6.79 8.27 -30.52
C PHE A 7 -8.14 8.90 -30.10
N TYR A 8 -8.61 8.70 -28.86
CA TYR A 8 -9.92 9.22 -28.40
C TYR A 8 -9.83 10.41 -27.42
N SER A 9 -8.63 10.88 -27.08
CA SER A 9 -8.44 11.83 -25.99
C SER A 9 -7.92 13.21 -26.44
N ASP A 10 -8.48 13.78 -27.49
CA ASP A 10 -8.25 15.22 -27.79
C ASP A 10 -9.08 16.15 -26.89
N ASN A 11 -10.05 15.58 -26.16
CA ASN A 11 -10.97 16.33 -25.31
C ASN A 11 -10.84 15.93 -23.84
N ILE A 12 -10.78 16.94 -22.98
CA ILE A 12 -10.74 16.79 -21.51
C ILE A 12 -11.93 15.97 -20.99
N LYS A 13 -13.12 16.07 -21.62
CA LYS A 13 -14.31 15.30 -21.25
C LYS A 13 -14.09 13.79 -21.45
N SER A 14 -13.46 13.40 -22.56
CA SER A 14 -13.17 11.99 -22.86
C SER A 14 -12.19 11.39 -21.85
N ILE A 15 -11.13 12.14 -21.49
CA ILE A 15 -10.17 11.70 -20.47
C ILE A 15 -10.85 11.55 -19.11
N LYS A 16 -11.69 12.51 -18.70
CA LYS A 16 -12.44 12.43 -17.43
C LYS A 16 -13.33 11.17 -17.39
N LEU A 17 -13.99 10.85 -18.51
CA LEU A 17 -14.81 9.63 -18.62
C LEU A 17 -13.95 8.36 -18.51
N LEU A 18 -12.82 8.30 -19.23
CA LEU A 18 -11.90 7.16 -19.15
C LEU A 18 -11.32 6.96 -17.75
N LEU A 19 -10.91 8.05 -17.10
CA LEU A 19 -10.47 8.03 -15.70
C LEU A 19 -11.57 7.53 -14.77
N PHE A 20 -12.82 7.98 -14.97
CA PHE A 20 -13.94 7.53 -14.17
C PHE A 20 -14.22 6.04 -14.32
N ILE A 21 -14.26 5.52 -15.56
CA ILE A 21 -14.45 4.09 -15.84
C ILE A 21 -13.32 3.27 -15.18
N PHE A 22 -12.08 3.74 -15.31
CA PHE A 22 -10.93 3.08 -14.72
C PHE A 22 -10.97 3.08 -13.18
N LEU A 23 -11.35 4.20 -12.57
CA LEU A 23 -11.52 4.32 -11.12
C LEU A 23 -12.65 3.44 -10.61
N PHE A 24 -13.77 3.35 -11.33
CA PHE A 24 -14.87 2.45 -11.00
C PHE A 24 -14.37 1.01 -10.89
N PHE A 25 -13.61 0.53 -11.88
CA PHE A 25 -13.04 -0.81 -11.85
C PHE A 25 -12.09 -1.02 -10.65
N ILE A 26 -11.20 -0.07 -10.36
CA ILE A 26 -10.31 -0.14 -9.20
C ILE A 26 -11.10 -0.22 -7.89
N ILE A 27 -12.14 0.61 -7.73
CA ILE A 27 -12.99 0.63 -6.54
C ILE A 27 -13.72 -0.70 -6.38
N SER A 28 -14.34 -1.22 -7.44
CA SER A 28 -15.05 -2.51 -7.40
C SER A 28 -14.13 -3.64 -6.95
N VAL A 29 -12.93 -3.74 -7.53
CA VAL A 29 -11.95 -4.77 -7.17
C VAL A 29 -11.47 -4.60 -5.73
N ALA A 30 -11.14 -3.37 -5.33
CA ALA A 30 -10.70 -3.08 -3.97
C ALA A 30 -11.77 -3.44 -2.94
N LEU A 31 -13.06 -3.18 -3.21
CA LEU A 31 -14.17 -3.51 -2.31
C LEU A 31 -14.34 -5.03 -2.14
N VAL A 32 -14.27 -5.79 -3.23
CA VAL A 32 -14.35 -7.27 -3.17
C VAL A 32 -13.21 -7.84 -2.31
N ILE A 33 -11.98 -7.35 -2.50
CA ILE A 33 -10.82 -7.79 -1.70
C ILE A 33 -10.96 -7.34 -0.25
N SER A 34 -11.41 -6.10 -0.01
CA SER A 34 -11.64 -5.58 1.34
C SER A 34 -12.63 -6.46 2.09
N TYR A 35 -13.73 -6.83 1.44
CA TYR A 35 -14.74 -7.71 2.01
C TYR A 35 -14.16 -9.10 2.34
N ALA A 36 -13.41 -9.70 1.41
CA ALA A 36 -12.77 -10.99 1.63
C ALA A 36 -11.79 -10.97 2.83
N ILE A 37 -10.99 -9.90 2.95
CA ILE A 37 -10.06 -9.74 4.08
C ILE A 37 -10.82 -9.60 5.40
N ILE A 38 -11.89 -8.80 5.44
CA ILE A 38 -12.70 -8.62 6.65
C ILE A 38 -13.33 -9.95 7.06
N LEU A 39 -13.83 -10.73 6.10
CA LEU A 39 -14.42 -12.05 6.35
C LEU A 39 -13.36 -13.06 6.87
N GLU A 40 -12.15 -13.05 6.32
CA GLU A 40 -11.04 -13.87 6.83
C GLU A 40 -10.66 -13.47 8.26
N GLU A 41 -10.45 -12.18 8.51
CA GLU A 41 -10.05 -11.66 9.82
C GLU A 41 -11.12 -11.95 10.89
N THR A 42 -12.41 -11.79 10.56
CA THR A 42 -13.50 -12.10 11.50
C THR A 42 -13.59 -13.59 11.80
N ASN A 43 -13.50 -14.46 10.79
CA ASN A 43 -13.49 -15.90 11.00
C ASN A 43 -12.30 -16.34 11.86
N LYS A 44 -11.10 -15.80 11.59
CA LYS A 44 -9.90 -16.14 12.36
C LYS A 44 -9.94 -15.62 13.79
N PHE A 45 -10.46 -14.41 13.98
CA PHE A 45 -10.68 -13.84 15.31
C PHE A 45 -11.67 -14.67 16.15
N ILE A 46 -12.73 -15.21 15.52
CA ILE A 46 -13.68 -16.10 16.18
C ILE A 46 -13.06 -17.47 16.48
N SER A 47 -12.28 -18.03 15.55
CA SER A 47 -11.76 -19.39 15.67
C SER A 47 -10.53 -19.53 16.57
N ASP A 48 -9.70 -18.49 16.68
CA ASP A 48 -8.43 -18.55 17.41
C ASP A 48 -8.12 -17.21 18.09
N ILE A 49 -8.38 -17.15 19.40
CA ILE A 49 -8.11 -15.99 20.27
C ILE A 49 -6.60 -15.63 20.27
N ASN A 50 -5.71 -16.57 19.93
CA ASN A 50 -4.27 -16.34 19.90
C ASN A 50 -3.75 -15.82 18.54
N TYR A 51 -4.63 -15.50 17.59
CA TYR A 51 -4.23 -15.07 16.26
C TYR A 51 -3.75 -13.61 16.20
N ILE A 52 -2.43 -13.39 16.33
CA ILE A 52 -1.77 -12.13 15.96
C ILE A 52 -1.34 -12.23 14.51
N SER A 53 -2.17 -11.74 13.60
CA SER A 53 -1.68 -11.48 12.24
C SER A 53 -2.08 -10.09 11.79
N THR A 54 -1.14 -9.47 11.08
CA THR A 54 -1.43 -8.29 10.28
C THR A 54 -2.03 -8.75 8.96
N ILE A 55 -2.82 -7.89 8.30
CA ILE A 55 -3.43 -8.19 6.98
C ILE A 55 -2.35 -8.62 5.96
N TYR A 56 -1.09 -8.22 6.15
CA TYR A 56 0.04 -8.62 5.32
C TYR A 56 0.24 -10.14 5.21
N SER A 57 -0.12 -10.92 6.24
CA SER A 57 -0.06 -12.38 6.25
C SER A 57 -1.41 -13.07 5.99
N SER A 58 -2.43 -12.31 5.58
CA SER A 58 -3.72 -12.89 5.22
C SER A 58 -3.56 -13.91 4.08
N GLN A 59 -4.28 -15.01 4.19
CA GLN A 59 -4.32 -16.02 3.14
C GLN A 59 -4.95 -15.43 1.89
N VAL A 60 -5.97 -14.57 2.01
CA VAL A 60 -6.59 -13.88 0.88
C VAL A 60 -5.55 -13.16 0.01
N LEU A 61 -4.54 -12.53 0.60
CA LEU A 61 -3.50 -11.78 -0.12
C LEU A 61 -2.22 -12.59 -0.41
N ALA A 62 -2.22 -13.90 -0.13
CA ALA A 62 -1.08 -14.77 -0.36
C ALA A 62 -0.83 -15.02 -1.87
N GLU A 63 0.41 -15.30 -2.25
CA GLU A 63 0.78 -15.40 -3.67
C GLU A 63 0.12 -16.58 -4.41
N ASN A 64 -0.34 -17.59 -3.66
CA ASN A 64 -0.89 -18.82 -4.20
C ASN A 64 -2.43 -18.85 -4.19
N THR A 65 -3.09 -17.79 -3.69
CA THR A 65 -4.55 -17.75 -3.72
C THR A 65 -5.06 -17.31 -5.07
N SER A 66 -6.10 -18.00 -5.52
CA SER A 66 -6.85 -17.64 -6.71
C SER A 66 -8.28 -17.32 -6.36
N PHE A 67 -8.82 -16.30 -7.02
CA PHE A 67 -10.23 -15.93 -6.96
C PHE A 67 -10.76 -15.94 -8.40
N LEU A 68 -11.84 -16.67 -8.65
CA LEU A 68 -12.39 -16.88 -10.00
C LEU A 68 -11.35 -17.41 -11.01
N GLY A 69 -10.45 -18.30 -10.57
CA GLY A 69 -9.40 -18.88 -11.42
C GLY A 69 -8.26 -17.93 -11.77
N GLN A 70 -8.25 -16.71 -11.23
CA GLN A 70 -7.19 -15.71 -11.41
C GLN A 70 -6.43 -15.50 -10.10
N SER A 71 -5.13 -15.25 -10.17
CA SER A 71 -4.33 -14.93 -8.97
C SER A 71 -4.84 -13.65 -8.31
N VAL A 72 -5.10 -13.70 -7.00
CA VAL A 72 -5.51 -12.51 -6.25
C VAL A 72 -4.35 -11.51 -6.21
N PRO A 73 -4.60 -10.19 -6.31
CA PRO A 73 -3.53 -9.22 -6.13
C PRO A 73 -2.89 -9.37 -4.75
N ARG A 74 -1.56 -9.51 -4.76
CA ARG A 74 -0.75 -9.50 -3.54
C ARG A 74 -1.02 -8.26 -2.70
N SER A 75 -0.67 -8.30 -1.42
CA SER A 75 -0.78 -7.15 -0.50
C SER A 75 -0.29 -5.83 -1.10
N SER A 76 0.85 -5.82 -1.81
CA SER A 76 1.36 -4.61 -2.50
C SER A 76 0.47 -4.10 -3.64
N GLY A 77 -0.22 -4.99 -4.37
CA GLY A 77 -1.23 -4.65 -5.38
C GLY A 77 -2.46 -4.02 -4.75
N TYR A 78 -2.96 -4.62 -3.68
CA TYR A 78 -4.12 -4.10 -2.96
C TYR A 78 -3.86 -2.74 -2.31
N CYS A 79 -2.72 -2.55 -1.63
CA CYS A 79 -2.33 -1.25 -1.06
C CYS A 79 -2.27 -0.12 -2.09
N ARG A 80 -1.79 -0.40 -3.31
CA ARG A 80 -1.78 0.58 -4.40
C ARG A 80 -3.18 1.02 -4.77
N MET A 81 -4.10 0.07 -4.94
CA MET A 81 -5.50 0.36 -5.28
C MET A 81 -6.12 1.25 -4.20
N LEU A 82 -5.93 0.90 -2.93
CA LEU A 82 -6.38 1.71 -1.81
C LEU A 82 -5.78 3.11 -1.79
N LEU A 83 -4.49 3.25 -2.11
CA LEU A 83 -3.84 4.55 -2.16
C LEU A 83 -4.36 5.42 -3.31
N ILE A 84 -4.67 4.84 -4.47
CA ILE A 84 -5.31 5.56 -5.59
C ILE A 84 -6.71 6.05 -5.18
N ILE A 85 -7.49 5.21 -4.50
CA ILE A 85 -8.80 5.60 -3.96
C ILE A 85 -8.63 6.71 -2.91
N PHE A 86 -7.61 6.60 -2.06
CA PHE A 86 -7.25 7.64 -1.09
C PHE A 86 -6.97 8.97 -1.79
N PHE A 87 -6.19 9.00 -2.88
CA PHE A 87 -5.93 10.24 -3.64
C PHE A 87 -7.21 10.86 -4.18
N LEU A 88 -8.12 10.05 -4.73
CA LEU A 88 -9.38 10.53 -5.25
C LEU A 88 -10.21 11.19 -4.14
N LEU A 89 -10.42 10.49 -3.02
CA LEU A 89 -11.20 11.00 -1.89
C LEU A 89 -10.55 12.22 -1.25
N PHE A 90 -9.22 12.21 -1.11
CA PHE A 90 -8.45 13.32 -0.58
C PHE A 90 -8.58 14.57 -1.48
N SER A 91 -8.46 14.41 -2.80
CA SER A 91 -8.63 15.51 -3.76
C SER A 91 -10.04 16.13 -3.73
N LEU A 92 -11.08 15.29 -3.59
CA LEU A 92 -12.46 15.74 -3.47
C LEU A 92 -12.70 16.52 -2.16
N LEU A 93 -12.10 16.07 -1.06
CA LEU A 93 -12.22 16.73 0.25
C LEU A 93 -11.60 18.13 0.24
N LEU A 94 -10.45 18.32 -0.43
CA LEU A 94 -9.74 19.60 -0.45
C LEU A 94 -10.59 20.73 -1.06
N ILE A 95 -11.34 20.45 -2.13
CA ILE A 95 -12.11 21.45 -2.89
C ILE A 95 -13.44 21.83 -2.25
N GLN A 96 -14.06 20.92 -1.51
CA GLN A 96 -15.37 21.17 -0.87
C GLN A 96 -15.36 22.23 0.25
N ASN A 97 -14.24 22.90 0.48
CA ASN A 97 -14.13 23.94 1.49
C ASN A 97 -14.50 25.33 0.97
N ASP A 98 -14.54 25.53 -0.34
CA ASP A 98 -14.81 26.85 -0.92
C ASP A 98 -16.29 27.10 -1.25
N TYR A 99 -17.15 26.06 -1.21
CA TYR A 99 -18.59 26.18 -1.52
C TYR A 99 -19.48 26.01 -0.28
N ASP A 100 -20.18 27.08 0.11
CA ASP A 100 -21.27 27.18 1.10
C ASP A 100 -21.30 26.12 2.21
N SER A 101 -20.46 26.33 3.22
CA SER A 101 -20.25 25.45 4.39
C SER A 101 -21.46 25.30 5.32
N LYS A 102 -22.56 26.04 5.11
CA LYS A 102 -23.71 26.07 6.02
C LYS A 102 -24.83 25.07 5.70
N LYS A 103 -24.80 24.41 4.54
CA LYS A 103 -25.84 23.43 4.17
C LYS A 103 -25.58 22.07 4.83
N ILE A 104 -26.55 21.53 5.58
CA ILE A 104 -26.47 20.22 6.26
C ILE A 104 -26.01 19.09 5.32
N LYS A 105 -26.50 19.07 4.07
CA LYS A 105 -26.10 18.07 3.06
C LYS A 105 -24.59 18.11 2.75
N VAL A 106 -23.97 19.28 2.78
CA VAL A 106 -22.52 19.45 2.54
C VAL A 106 -21.73 18.92 3.74
N ILE A 107 -22.19 19.19 4.96
CA ILE A 107 -21.55 18.70 6.20
C ILE A 107 -21.58 17.17 6.24
N LEU A 108 -22.74 16.54 6.01
CA LEU A 108 -22.87 15.08 5.99
C LEU A 108 -21.93 14.44 4.95
N LYS A 109 -21.82 15.04 3.76
CA LYS A 109 -20.89 14.58 2.72
C LYS A 109 -19.43 14.63 3.17
N LYS A 110 -19.02 15.70 3.87
CA LYS A 110 -17.66 15.82 4.43
C LYS A 110 -17.39 14.76 5.48
N ILE A 111 -18.34 14.50 6.38
CA ILE A 111 -18.22 13.45 7.41
C ILE A 111 -18.01 12.08 6.76
N ILE A 112 -18.81 11.74 5.75
CA ILE A 112 -18.65 10.49 5.00
C ILE A 112 -17.24 10.38 4.41
N PHE A 113 -16.71 11.45 3.81
CA PHE A 113 -15.35 11.43 3.28
C PHE A 113 -14.28 11.24 4.35
N TYR A 114 -14.39 11.89 5.51
CA TYR A 114 -13.45 11.64 6.61
C TYR A 114 -13.50 10.20 7.08
N ILE A 115 -14.70 9.62 7.26
CA ILE A 115 -14.86 8.21 7.66
C ILE A 115 -14.18 7.28 6.65
N LEU A 116 -14.41 7.49 5.35
CA LEU A 116 -13.79 6.68 4.30
C LEU A 116 -12.26 6.83 4.27
N LEU A 117 -11.75 8.05 4.40
CA LEU A 117 -10.30 8.31 4.45
C LEU A 117 -9.65 7.68 5.69
N ILE A 118 -10.30 7.77 6.86
CA ILE A 118 -9.84 7.13 8.09
C ILE A 118 -9.79 5.61 7.91
N PHE A 119 -10.85 5.03 7.36
CA PHE A 119 -10.94 3.60 7.12
C PHE A 119 -9.87 3.10 6.15
N ILE A 120 -9.68 3.79 5.02
CA ILE A 120 -8.63 3.44 4.06
C ILE A 120 -7.25 3.61 4.71
N GLY A 121 -7.01 4.72 5.42
CA GLY A 121 -5.77 4.94 6.15
C GLY A 121 -5.46 3.82 7.14
N LEU A 122 -6.48 3.31 7.84
CA LEU A 122 -6.33 2.21 8.78
C LEU A 122 -5.91 0.93 8.06
N ILE A 123 -6.54 0.61 6.91
CA ILE A 123 -6.14 -0.56 6.11
C ILE A 123 -4.71 -0.39 5.55
N LEU A 124 -4.32 0.83 5.13
CA LEU A 124 -2.94 1.10 4.69
C LEU A 124 -1.93 0.80 5.81
N TRP A 125 -2.22 1.20 7.05
CA TRP A 125 -1.39 0.83 8.20
C TRP A 125 -1.41 -0.67 8.48
N LYS A 126 -2.57 -1.34 8.44
CA LYS A 126 -2.67 -2.79 8.67
C LYS A 126 -1.95 -3.65 7.64
N THR A 127 -1.89 -3.18 6.39
CA THR A 127 -1.23 -3.90 5.30
C THR A 127 0.30 -3.78 5.35
N GLN A 128 0.86 -2.85 6.12
CA GLN A 128 2.31 -2.71 6.37
C GLN A 128 3.18 -2.62 5.10
N ASN A 129 2.61 -2.16 3.98
CA ASN A 129 3.37 -1.98 2.76
C ASN A 129 4.25 -0.73 2.84
N ARG A 130 5.56 -0.92 3.06
CA ARG A 130 6.54 0.17 3.26
C ARG A 130 6.48 1.24 2.16
N GLY A 131 6.45 0.85 0.88
CA GLY A 131 6.42 1.82 -0.22
C GLY A 131 5.18 2.70 -0.19
N THR A 132 4.02 2.12 0.13
CA THR A 132 2.76 2.85 0.25
C THR A 132 2.74 3.74 1.49
N LEU A 133 3.22 3.24 2.64
CA LEU A 133 3.30 4.00 3.89
C LEU A 133 4.29 5.17 3.80
N TYR A 134 5.43 5.00 3.12
CA TYR A 134 6.36 6.11 2.88
C TYR A 134 5.72 7.18 2.01
N PHE A 135 4.99 6.80 0.96
CA PHE A 135 4.28 7.79 0.15
C PHE A 135 3.15 8.48 0.92
N TYR A 136 2.43 7.73 1.76
CA TYR A 136 1.44 8.28 2.68
C TYR A 136 2.04 9.34 3.62
N LEU A 137 3.23 9.07 4.16
CA LEU A 137 4.00 10.02 4.97
C LEU A 137 4.44 11.25 4.16
N ILE A 138 4.86 11.07 2.91
CA ILE A 138 5.23 12.18 2.04
C ILE A 138 4.04 13.12 1.82
N ILE A 139 2.85 12.59 1.56
CA ILE A 139 1.61 13.41 1.43
C ILE A 139 1.32 14.14 2.73
N PHE A 140 1.44 13.46 3.88
CA PHE A 140 1.30 14.09 5.19
C PHE A 140 2.25 15.29 5.34
N LEU A 141 3.54 15.13 5.02
CA LEU A 141 4.54 16.20 5.13
C LEU A 141 4.23 17.37 4.21
N PHE A 142 3.83 17.11 2.96
CA PHE A 142 3.40 18.16 2.03
C PHE A 142 2.18 18.92 2.54
N TYR A 143 1.16 18.21 3.03
CA TYR A 143 -0.07 18.82 3.54
C TYR A 143 0.16 19.57 4.87
N LEU A 144 1.06 19.07 5.71
CA LEU A 144 1.53 19.76 6.92
C LEU A 144 2.24 21.06 6.55
N GLY A 145 3.18 21.05 5.61
CA GLY A 145 3.86 22.24 5.12
C GLY A 145 2.88 23.30 4.58
N HIS A 146 1.91 22.89 3.76
CA HIS A 146 0.84 23.78 3.30
C HIS A 146 0.00 24.34 4.45
N THR A 147 -0.32 23.52 5.46
CA THR A 147 -1.10 23.93 6.63
C THR A 147 -0.36 24.97 7.45
N ILE A 148 0.93 24.75 7.72
CA ILE A 148 1.81 25.69 8.42
C ILE A 148 1.87 27.02 7.64
N TYR A 149 2.07 26.98 6.33
CA TYR A 149 2.11 28.17 5.50
C TYR A 149 0.77 28.95 5.51
N SER A 150 -0.36 28.25 5.46
CA SER A 150 -1.70 28.86 5.43
C SER A 150 -2.23 29.36 6.79
N PHE A 151 -1.65 28.90 7.91
CA PHE A 151 -2.07 29.17 9.29
C PHE A 151 -3.57 28.95 9.60
N LYS A 152 -4.27 28.08 8.86
CA LYS A 152 -5.70 27.79 9.13
C LYS A 152 -5.85 26.65 10.13
N LYS A 153 -6.40 26.94 11.32
CA LYS A 153 -6.66 25.94 12.39
C LYS A 153 -7.46 24.72 11.91
N GLU A 154 -8.43 24.93 11.01
CA GLU A 154 -9.22 23.83 10.44
C GLU A 154 -8.35 22.78 9.76
N ASN A 155 -7.27 23.17 9.08
CA ASN A 155 -6.40 22.23 8.38
C ASN A 155 -5.62 21.32 9.36
N LEU A 156 -5.33 21.78 10.59
CA LEU A 156 -4.71 20.95 11.63
C LEU A 156 -5.65 19.82 12.07
N ILE A 157 -6.95 20.11 12.23
CA ILE A 157 -7.96 19.10 12.55
C ILE A 157 -8.02 18.05 11.42
N ARG A 158 -7.94 18.49 10.16
CA ARG A 158 -7.92 17.56 9.02
C ARG A 158 -6.69 16.68 9.01
N ILE A 159 -5.52 17.24 9.28
CA ILE A 159 -4.29 16.46 9.42
C ILE A 159 -4.46 15.39 10.50
N PHE A 160 -5.01 15.78 11.65
CA PHE A 160 -5.26 14.86 12.74
C PHE A 160 -6.19 13.73 12.31
N LEU A 161 -7.36 14.06 11.77
CA LEU A 161 -8.35 13.07 11.32
C LEU A 161 -7.82 12.15 10.23
N ILE A 162 -7.13 12.68 9.23
CA ILE A 162 -6.70 11.89 8.07
C ILE A 162 -5.47 11.06 8.39
N PHE A 163 -4.46 11.60 9.07
CA PHE A 163 -3.17 10.93 9.23
C PHE A 163 -2.95 10.32 10.61
N PHE A 164 -3.30 11.04 11.68
CA PHE A 164 -3.05 10.57 13.05
C PHE A 164 -4.11 9.59 13.54
N THR A 165 -5.40 9.84 13.27
CA THR A 165 -6.48 8.96 13.72
C THR A 165 -6.30 7.52 13.22
N PRO A 166 -6.00 7.24 11.92
CA PRO A 166 -5.75 5.88 11.47
C PRO A 166 -4.56 5.20 12.15
N PHE A 167 -3.48 5.96 12.38
CA PHE A 167 -2.30 5.45 13.06
C PHE A 167 -2.58 5.11 14.53
N ILE A 168 -3.32 5.97 15.23
CA ILE A 168 -3.73 5.74 16.62
C ILE A 168 -4.64 4.52 16.71
N LEU A 169 -5.65 4.41 15.84
CA LEU A 169 -6.55 3.25 15.80
C LEU A 169 -5.78 1.95 15.53
N PHE A 170 -4.87 1.95 14.57
CA PHE A 170 -4.01 0.79 14.30
C PHE A 170 -3.15 0.42 15.52
N SER A 171 -2.50 1.42 16.14
CA SER A 171 -1.64 1.20 17.31
C SER A 171 -2.44 0.70 18.53
N ALA A 172 -3.65 1.22 18.73
CA ALA A 172 -4.56 0.78 19.77
C ALA A 172 -5.01 -0.67 19.56
N GLU A 173 -5.34 -1.06 18.33
CA GLU A 173 -5.67 -2.45 18.00
C GLU A 173 -4.51 -3.40 18.31
N VAL A 174 -3.28 -3.05 17.92
CA VAL A 174 -2.09 -3.88 18.20
C VAL A 174 -1.91 -4.07 19.70
N LYS A 175 -1.95 -2.98 20.48
CA LYS A 175 -1.83 -3.04 21.94
C LYS A 175 -2.95 -3.85 22.60
N LEU A 176 -4.17 -3.73 22.10
CA LEU A 176 -5.32 -4.48 22.60
C LEU A 176 -5.13 -5.98 22.34
N LYS A 177 -4.68 -6.36 21.15
CA LYS A 177 -4.34 -7.76 20.81
C LYS A 177 -3.21 -8.29 21.70
N GLU A 178 -2.15 -7.52 21.92
CA GLU A 178 -1.06 -7.87 22.83
C GLU A 178 -1.55 -8.11 24.27
N HIS A 179 -2.43 -7.25 24.75
CA HIS A 179 -3.00 -7.37 26.09
C HIS A 179 -3.87 -8.63 26.24
N LEU A 180 -4.81 -8.87 25.31
CA LEU A 180 -5.67 -10.06 25.34
C LEU A 180 -4.87 -11.36 25.34
N ILE A 181 -3.75 -11.39 24.61
CA ILE A 181 -2.89 -12.57 24.54
C ILE A 181 -2.07 -12.73 25.82
N SER A 182 -1.58 -11.63 26.38
CA SER A 182 -0.90 -11.69 27.69
C SER A 182 -1.82 -12.26 28.77
N GLU A 183 -3.12 -11.90 28.74
CA GLU A 183 -4.12 -12.47 29.64
C GLU A 183 -4.41 -13.93 29.33
N ALA A 184 -4.63 -14.29 28.07
CA ALA A 184 -4.87 -15.68 27.67
C ALA A 184 -3.71 -16.61 28.05
N VAL A 185 -2.47 -16.18 27.82
CA VAL A 185 -1.25 -16.92 28.23
C VAL A 185 -1.19 -17.04 29.75
N LYS A 186 -1.49 -15.97 30.49
CA LYS A 186 -1.53 -16.01 31.96
C LYS A 186 -2.58 -17.00 32.46
N THR A 187 -3.78 -17.02 31.87
CA THR A 187 -4.84 -17.98 32.21
C THR A 187 -4.44 -19.42 31.91
N ILE A 188 -3.76 -19.67 30.78
CA ILE A 188 -3.25 -21.01 30.45
C ILE A 188 -2.18 -21.44 31.45
N LEU A 189 -1.24 -20.55 31.79
CA LEU A 189 -0.20 -20.82 32.79
C LEU A 189 -0.80 -21.09 34.17
N GLU A 190 -1.79 -20.30 34.60
CA GLU A 190 -2.51 -20.51 35.87
C GLU A 190 -3.26 -21.83 35.89
N LYS A 191 -3.94 -22.21 34.79
CA LYS A 191 -4.60 -23.53 34.66
C LYS A 191 -3.59 -24.68 34.74
N ASN A 192 -2.48 -24.58 34.02
CA ASN A 192 -1.43 -25.59 34.03
C ASN A 192 -0.80 -25.73 35.43
N LEU A 193 -0.59 -24.62 36.15
CA LEU A 193 -0.11 -24.65 37.54
C LEU A 193 -1.12 -25.28 38.49
N ILE A 194 -2.43 -25.03 38.30
CA ILE A 194 -3.49 -25.67 39.09
C ILE A 194 -3.56 -27.18 38.80
N GLU A 195 -3.48 -27.58 37.54
CA GLU A 195 -3.44 -29.00 37.14
C GLU A 195 -2.18 -29.70 37.65
N GLU A 196 -1.00 -29.06 37.59
CA GLU A 196 0.24 -29.60 38.16
C GLU A 196 0.15 -29.73 39.68
N ASN A 197 -0.47 -28.77 40.36
CA ASN A 197 -0.69 -28.83 41.81
C ASN A 197 -1.73 -29.89 42.20
N LEU A 198 -2.80 -30.07 41.43
CA LEU A 198 -3.78 -31.16 41.62
C LEU A 198 -3.13 -32.53 41.35
N TYR A 199 -2.32 -32.64 40.31
CA TYR A 199 -1.57 -33.86 40.00
C TYR A 199 -0.54 -34.17 41.10
N LYS A 200 0.18 -33.18 41.62
CA LYS A 200 1.09 -33.34 42.78
C LYS A 200 0.32 -33.72 44.05
N LYS A 201 -0.85 -33.14 44.28
CA LYS A 201 -1.71 -33.48 45.43
C LYS A 201 -2.22 -34.93 45.34
N ASN A 202 -2.65 -35.36 44.16
CA ASN A 202 -3.07 -36.74 43.92
C ASN A 202 -1.88 -37.72 43.97
N LEU A 203 -0.68 -37.31 43.54
CA LEU A 203 0.56 -38.08 43.69
C LEU A 203 1.03 -38.22 45.15
N ILE A 204 0.74 -37.24 46.00
CA ILE A 204 0.99 -37.32 47.45
C ILE A 204 0.05 -38.35 48.10
N GLU A 205 -1.16 -38.52 47.56
CA GLU A 205 -2.10 -39.56 48.00
C GLU A 205 -1.77 -40.95 47.41
N GLU A 206 -1.12 -41.03 46.24
CA GLU A 206 -0.97 -42.31 45.52
C GLU A 206 0.46 -42.82 45.30
N ASN A 207 1.53 -42.18 45.81
CA ASN A 207 2.89 -42.70 45.64
C ASN A 207 3.77 -42.74 46.89
N LEU A 208 3.50 -43.78 47.68
CA LEU A 208 4.53 -44.66 48.25
C LEU A 208 5.22 -45.56 47.18
N TYR A 209 4.91 -45.45 45.87
CA TYR A 209 5.38 -46.46 44.91
C TYR A 209 5.50 -46.02 43.43
N LYS A 210 6.43 -45.10 43.07
CA LYS A 210 7.28 -45.15 41.83
C LYS A 210 7.96 -43.81 41.53
N LYS A 211 9.27 -43.76 41.77
CA LYS A 211 10.12 -42.56 41.60
C LYS A 211 10.75 -42.41 40.19
N ASN A 212 10.51 -43.32 39.25
CA ASN A 212 11.32 -43.38 38.01
C ASN A 212 10.57 -43.03 36.69
N LEU A 213 9.31 -42.58 36.74
CA LEU A 213 8.55 -42.19 35.53
C LEU A 213 8.49 -40.68 35.28
N SER A 214 8.84 -39.84 36.27
CA SER A 214 8.64 -38.38 36.22
C SER A 214 9.66 -37.61 35.37
N GLU A 215 10.93 -38.02 35.32
CA GLU A 215 11.96 -37.25 34.60
C GLU A 215 11.81 -37.26 33.08
N LYS A 216 11.23 -38.33 32.51
CA LYS A 216 11.02 -38.46 31.06
C LYS A 216 9.81 -37.67 30.58
N GLN A 217 8.82 -37.44 31.45
CA GLN A 217 7.62 -36.64 31.14
C GLN A 217 7.87 -35.15 31.39
N LEU A 218 8.61 -34.79 32.45
CA LEU A 218 9.04 -33.42 32.71
C LEU A 218 9.90 -32.84 31.58
N LYS A 219 10.81 -33.62 30.99
CA LYS A 219 11.59 -33.18 29.81
C LYS A 219 10.74 -32.93 28.56
N LYS A 220 9.65 -33.68 28.37
CA LYS A 220 8.73 -33.50 27.23
C LYS A 220 7.86 -32.25 27.37
N LEU A 221 7.44 -31.89 28.58
CA LEU A 221 6.74 -30.63 28.85
C LEU A 221 7.65 -29.42 28.61
N ASP A 222 8.89 -29.48 29.08
CA ASP A 222 9.90 -28.43 28.85
C ASP A 222 10.25 -28.23 27.36
N GLU A 223 10.25 -29.32 26.58
CA GLU A 223 10.42 -29.29 25.13
C GLU A 223 9.17 -28.76 24.41
N PHE A 224 7.98 -29.08 24.88
CA PHE A 224 6.72 -28.59 24.31
C PHE A 224 6.56 -27.08 24.51
N ASP A 225 6.81 -26.56 25.71
CA ASP A 225 6.78 -25.11 25.99
C ASP A 225 7.84 -24.35 25.19
N LYS A 226 9.06 -24.89 25.09
CA LYS A 226 10.09 -24.32 24.22
C LYS A 226 9.69 -24.37 22.76
N SER A 227 8.98 -25.40 22.30
CA SER A 227 8.53 -25.51 20.91
C SER A 227 7.44 -24.48 20.57
N GLN A 228 6.47 -24.25 21.46
CA GLN A 228 5.41 -23.26 21.25
C GLN A 228 5.94 -21.83 21.34
N ILE A 229 6.84 -21.54 22.29
CA ILE A 229 7.54 -20.25 22.37
C ILE A 229 8.44 -20.03 21.14
N LYS A 230 9.04 -21.09 20.58
CA LYS A 230 9.85 -21.03 19.36
C LYS A 230 8.98 -20.86 18.10
N VAL A 231 7.77 -21.39 18.06
CA VAL A 231 6.78 -21.14 17.00
C VAL A 231 6.27 -19.69 17.06
N LEU A 232 5.95 -19.17 18.25
CA LEU A 232 5.60 -17.77 18.46
C LEU A 232 6.75 -16.82 18.11
N LYS A 233 8.00 -17.17 18.49
CA LYS A 233 9.21 -16.43 18.07
C LYS A 233 9.51 -16.58 16.57
N ASN A 234 9.22 -17.72 15.95
CA ASN A 234 9.45 -17.96 14.51
C ASN A 234 8.42 -17.23 13.64
N ASN A 235 7.17 -17.11 14.07
CA ASN A 235 6.17 -16.25 13.42
C ASN A 235 6.60 -14.77 13.51
N ASN A 236 7.29 -14.41 14.59
CA ASN A 236 7.99 -13.14 14.75
C ASN A 236 9.38 -13.07 14.09
N LYS A 237 9.95 -14.15 13.52
CA LYS A 237 11.32 -14.10 12.95
C LYS A 237 11.42 -13.30 11.66
N ARG A 238 10.31 -13.08 10.94
CA ARG A 238 10.29 -12.09 9.85
C ARG A 238 10.52 -10.66 10.37
N TRP A 239 10.30 -10.42 11.66
CA TRP A 239 10.46 -9.13 12.33
C TRP A 239 11.85 -8.93 12.94
N THR A 240 12.62 -10.00 13.19
CA THR A 240 13.91 -9.93 13.92
C THR A 240 15.15 -10.23 13.08
N MET A 241 15.03 -10.54 11.79
CA MET A 241 16.17 -10.57 10.87
C MET A 241 16.49 -9.13 10.42
N PRO A 242 17.58 -8.49 10.90
CA PRO A 242 17.89 -7.10 10.58
C PRO A 242 18.38 -6.90 9.14
N ASN A 243 18.62 -7.99 8.39
CA ASN A 243 19.42 -7.98 7.16
C ASN A 243 18.73 -8.50 5.90
N GLU A 244 17.43 -8.82 5.93
CA GLU A 244 16.72 -9.06 4.67
C GLU A 244 16.30 -7.72 4.07
N THR A 245 17.24 -7.07 3.36
CA THR A 245 16.82 -6.23 2.24
C THR A 245 15.86 -7.03 1.39
N SER A 246 14.91 -6.38 0.70
CA SER A 246 13.93 -7.00 -0.22
C SER A 246 14.51 -7.90 -1.35
N GLY A 247 15.79 -8.23 -1.33
CA GLY A 247 16.53 -8.92 -2.39
C GLY A 247 16.85 -8.01 -3.58
N ARG A 248 16.34 -6.77 -3.61
CA ARG A 248 16.50 -5.82 -4.73
C ARG A 248 17.95 -5.59 -5.13
N MET A 249 18.83 -5.34 -4.16
CA MET A 249 20.27 -5.14 -4.45
C MET A 249 20.90 -6.38 -5.08
N GLU A 250 20.50 -7.57 -4.64
CA GLU A 250 20.96 -8.84 -5.22
C GLU A 250 20.41 -9.03 -6.63
N ILE A 251 19.13 -8.71 -6.85
CA ILE A 251 18.49 -8.74 -8.17
C ILE A 251 19.24 -7.81 -9.13
N TRP A 252 19.54 -6.58 -8.71
CA TRP A 252 20.24 -5.61 -9.55
C TRP A 252 21.66 -6.09 -9.89
N LYS A 253 22.39 -6.65 -8.91
CA LYS A 253 23.70 -7.26 -9.15
C LYS A 253 23.62 -8.41 -10.16
N LYS A 254 22.59 -9.26 -10.04
CA LYS A 254 22.33 -10.38 -10.97
C LYS A 254 21.92 -9.91 -12.37
N SER A 255 21.33 -8.72 -12.52
CA SER A 255 20.97 -8.16 -13.83
C SER A 255 22.19 -7.70 -14.66
N ILE A 256 23.28 -7.27 -14.00
CA ILE A 256 24.42 -6.64 -14.68
C ILE A 256 25.06 -7.53 -15.76
N PRO A 257 25.35 -8.82 -15.52
CA PRO A 257 25.92 -9.69 -16.56
C PRO A 257 25.04 -9.81 -17.81
N PHE A 258 23.72 -9.89 -17.64
CA PHE A 258 22.77 -9.96 -18.75
C PHE A 258 22.69 -8.64 -19.52
N ILE A 259 22.72 -7.50 -18.82
CA ILE A 259 22.79 -6.19 -19.46
C ILE A 259 24.06 -6.09 -20.32
N LYS A 260 25.21 -6.53 -19.81
CA LYS A 260 26.49 -6.49 -20.54
C LYS A 260 26.48 -7.37 -21.80
N LYS A 261 25.73 -8.48 -21.81
CA LYS A 261 25.64 -9.38 -22.97
C LYS A 261 25.00 -8.71 -24.20
N ASN A 262 24.06 -7.79 -24.01
CA ASN A 262 23.50 -6.98 -25.10
C ASN A 262 23.21 -5.56 -24.60
N LEU A 263 24.25 -4.74 -24.50
CA LEU A 263 24.17 -3.42 -23.90
C LEU A 263 23.25 -2.46 -24.66
N PHE A 264 23.27 -2.50 -26.00
CA PHE A 264 22.60 -1.50 -26.82
C PHE A 264 21.11 -1.76 -26.99
N PHE A 265 20.73 -3.01 -27.26
CA PHE A 265 19.33 -3.39 -27.58
C PHE A 265 18.63 -4.15 -26.45
N GLY A 266 19.36 -4.52 -25.39
CA GLY A 266 18.80 -5.28 -24.28
C GLY A 266 18.49 -6.74 -24.64
N GLN A 267 17.84 -7.43 -23.71
CA GLN A 267 17.56 -8.87 -23.81
C GLN A 267 16.13 -9.17 -24.31
N GLY A 268 15.35 -8.14 -24.70
CA GLY A 268 13.98 -8.27 -25.16
C GLY A 268 12.91 -7.95 -24.10
N PRO A 269 11.62 -8.13 -24.42
CA PRO A 269 10.54 -7.83 -23.48
C PRO A 269 10.50 -8.83 -22.32
N GLN A 270 10.20 -8.35 -21.11
CA GLN A 270 10.07 -9.16 -19.89
C GLN A 270 11.31 -10.00 -19.54
N SER A 271 12.50 -9.55 -19.94
CA SER A 271 13.74 -10.27 -19.70
C SER A 271 14.06 -10.46 -18.22
N ASP A 272 13.53 -9.61 -17.32
CA ASP A 272 13.69 -9.82 -15.89
C ASP A 272 13.00 -11.13 -15.44
N ARG A 273 11.79 -11.40 -15.91
CA ARG A 273 11.09 -12.66 -15.62
C ARG A 273 11.73 -13.84 -16.32
N ASN A 274 12.11 -13.69 -17.58
CA ASN A 274 12.64 -14.80 -18.37
C ASN A 274 14.06 -15.21 -17.93
N LEU A 275 14.92 -14.24 -17.56
CA LEU A 275 16.32 -14.50 -17.21
C LEU A 275 16.56 -14.61 -15.69
N LEU A 276 15.82 -13.84 -14.89
CA LEU A 276 16.02 -13.78 -13.42
C LEU A 276 14.92 -14.50 -12.65
N SER A 277 13.84 -14.94 -13.31
CA SER A 277 12.62 -15.48 -12.67
C SER A 277 12.02 -14.54 -11.61
N LYS A 278 12.38 -13.25 -11.65
CA LYS A 278 12.03 -12.23 -10.65
C LYS A 278 11.85 -10.87 -11.34
N ASN A 279 11.06 -9.98 -10.73
CA ASN A 279 10.96 -8.60 -11.22
C ASN A 279 12.25 -7.82 -10.90
N ALA A 280 12.74 -7.05 -11.87
CA ALA A 280 13.92 -6.19 -11.71
C ALA A 280 13.80 -5.18 -10.54
N SER A 281 12.56 -4.87 -10.13
CA SER A 281 12.23 -4.06 -8.96
C SER A 281 12.81 -2.64 -9.02
N ASN A 282 12.95 -2.09 -10.22
CA ASN A 282 13.35 -0.72 -10.51
C ASN A 282 13.14 -0.45 -12.00
N ILE A 283 12.55 0.68 -12.35
CA ILE A 283 12.26 1.03 -13.76
C ILE A 283 13.52 1.09 -14.62
N LEU A 284 14.59 1.73 -14.14
CA LEU A 284 15.82 1.91 -14.92
C LEU A 284 16.51 0.56 -15.17
N VAL A 285 16.59 -0.29 -14.14
CA VAL A 285 17.15 -1.64 -14.28
C VAL A 285 16.31 -2.46 -15.25
N TYR A 286 14.98 -2.37 -15.15
CA TYR A 286 14.07 -3.06 -16.06
C TYR A 286 14.24 -2.62 -17.52
N ILE A 287 14.22 -1.30 -17.77
CA ILE A 287 14.35 -0.73 -19.12
C ILE A 287 15.71 -1.08 -19.72
N LEU A 288 16.79 -0.95 -18.93
CA LEU A 288 18.13 -1.25 -19.39
C LEU A 288 18.31 -2.75 -19.70
N LEU A 289 17.71 -3.63 -18.88
CA LEU A 289 17.74 -5.07 -19.13
C LEU A 289 16.93 -5.46 -20.36
N CYS A 290 15.76 -4.86 -20.57
CA CYS A 290 14.85 -5.25 -21.65
C CYS A 290 15.22 -4.61 -22.99
N GLY A 291 15.46 -3.30 -23.01
CA GLY A 291 15.65 -2.50 -24.23
C GLY A 291 17.02 -1.85 -24.38
N GLY A 292 17.94 -2.09 -23.45
CA GLY A 292 19.31 -1.59 -23.52
C GLY A 292 19.41 -0.06 -23.43
N VAL A 293 20.60 0.45 -23.75
CA VAL A 293 20.93 1.88 -23.67
C VAL A 293 20.03 2.74 -24.56
N PHE A 294 19.64 2.27 -25.76
CA PHE A 294 18.76 3.05 -26.63
C PHE A 294 17.38 3.28 -26.00
N CYS A 295 16.77 2.24 -25.43
CA CYS A 295 15.49 2.39 -24.74
C CYS A 295 15.61 3.27 -23.50
N THR A 296 16.71 3.12 -22.74
CA THR A 296 17.00 3.99 -21.59
C THR A 296 17.14 5.47 -22.01
N LEU A 297 17.76 5.76 -23.14
CA LEU A 297 17.88 7.12 -23.67
C LEU A 297 16.51 7.72 -24.02
N PHE A 298 15.66 6.98 -24.74
CA PHE A 298 14.29 7.43 -25.01
C PHE A 298 13.47 7.65 -23.74
N PHE A 299 13.67 6.81 -22.73
CA PHE A 299 13.03 6.99 -21.44
C PHE A 299 13.49 8.28 -20.74
N PHE A 300 14.77 8.62 -20.79
CA PHE A 300 15.28 9.89 -20.25
C PHE A 300 14.75 11.10 -21.03
N ILE A 301 14.66 11.02 -22.36
CA ILE A 301 14.02 12.07 -23.18
C ILE A 301 12.56 12.25 -22.76
N TYR A 302 11.83 11.15 -22.55
CA TYR A 302 10.45 11.22 -22.06
C TYR A 302 10.35 11.88 -20.68
N LEU A 303 11.20 11.50 -19.72
CA LEU A 303 11.23 12.14 -18.40
C LEU A 303 11.59 13.62 -18.49
N PHE A 304 12.52 13.98 -19.36
CA PHE A 304 12.89 15.38 -19.60
C PHE A 304 11.72 16.20 -20.17
N ASN A 305 10.98 15.64 -21.13
CA ASN A 305 9.77 16.27 -21.65
C ASN A 305 8.70 16.45 -20.56
N LEU A 306 8.51 15.44 -19.70
CA LEU A 306 7.61 15.52 -18.56
C LEU A 306 8.05 16.62 -17.59
N LEU A 307 9.34 16.75 -17.29
CA LEU A 307 9.88 17.85 -16.47
C LEU A 307 9.61 19.22 -17.10
N ILE A 308 9.75 19.38 -18.41
CA ILE A 308 9.40 20.63 -19.12
C ILE A 308 7.90 20.92 -19.00
N GLN A 309 7.03 19.91 -19.15
CA GLN A 309 5.59 20.10 -18.97
C GLN A 309 5.27 20.58 -17.55
N TYR A 310 5.90 19.98 -16.54
CA TYR A 310 5.75 20.38 -15.14
C TYR A 310 6.30 21.78 -14.85
N SER A 311 7.44 22.16 -15.43
CA SER A 311 7.97 23.52 -15.27
C SER A 311 7.04 24.56 -15.90
N ARG A 312 6.48 24.28 -17.08
CA ARG A 312 5.45 25.12 -17.72
C ARG A 312 4.19 25.23 -16.86
N PHE A 313 3.76 24.11 -16.27
CA PHE A 313 2.64 24.07 -15.34
C PHE A 313 2.89 25.01 -14.16
N ILE A 314 4.04 24.90 -13.50
CA ILE A 314 4.44 25.74 -12.34
C ILE A 314 4.55 27.22 -12.72
N LEU A 315 5.19 27.55 -13.85
CA LEU A 315 5.37 28.94 -14.28
C LEU A 315 4.06 29.66 -14.60
N LYS A 316 3.07 28.92 -15.15
CA LYS A 316 1.74 29.45 -15.49
C LYS A 316 0.73 29.25 -14.35
N PHE A 317 1.20 28.76 -13.21
CA PHE A 317 0.34 28.33 -12.12
C PHE A 317 -0.19 29.53 -11.34
N ASN A 318 -1.46 29.87 -11.56
CA ASN A 318 -2.18 30.67 -10.59
C ASN A 318 -2.70 29.75 -9.47
N ILE A 319 -2.12 29.86 -8.27
CA ILE A 319 -2.47 29.06 -7.07
C ILE A 319 -3.99 29.05 -6.81
N LYS A 320 -4.70 30.12 -7.20
CA LYS A 320 -6.17 30.23 -7.05
C LYS A 320 -6.97 29.24 -7.93
N ASN A 321 -6.41 28.73 -9.04
CA ASN A 321 -7.09 27.80 -9.93
C ASN A 321 -6.92 26.33 -9.52
N PHE A 322 -5.85 25.99 -8.80
CA PHE A 322 -5.58 24.62 -8.35
C PHE A 322 -6.64 24.10 -7.37
N ASN A 323 -7.15 24.99 -6.52
CA ASN A 323 -8.18 24.65 -5.54
C ASN A 323 -9.56 24.37 -6.17
N LYS A 324 -9.72 24.53 -7.50
CA LYS A 324 -11.01 24.37 -8.18
C LYS A 324 -11.17 23.06 -8.96
N ASP A 325 -10.09 22.35 -9.31
CA ASP A 325 -10.18 21.09 -10.07
C ASP A 325 -9.58 19.89 -9.33
N HIS A 326 -10.45 19.01 -8.82
CA HIS A 326 -10.05 17.86 -8.00
C HIS A 326 -9.33 16.81 -8.84
N ILE A 327 -9.68 16.74 -10.13
CA ILE A 327 -9.07 15.81 -11.06
C ILE A 327 -7.61 16.21 -11.29
N LEU A 328 -7.32 17.52 -11.36
CA LEU A 328 -5.95 18.01 -11.47
C LEU A 328 -5.09 17.65 -10.24
N ILE A 329 -5.64 17.78 -9.03
CA ILE A 329 -4.95 17.37 -7.80
C ILE A 329 -4.71 15.85 -7.83
N PHE A 330 -5.73 15.08 -8.16
CA PHE A 330 -5.68 13.63 -8.25
C PHE A 330 -4.62 13.12 -9.26
N THR A 331 -4.60 13.66 -10.49
CA THR A 331 -3.66 13.23 -11.52
C THR A 331 -2.22 13.55 -11.14
N ASN A 332 -1.98 14.69 -10.49
CA ASN A 332 -0.66 15.05 -9.97
C ASN A 332 -0.18 14.10 -8.86
N LEU A 333 -1.06 13.75 -7.92
CA LEU A 333 -0.74 12.75 -6.88
C LEU A 333 -0.42 11.38 -7.51
N CYS A 334 -1.17 10.97 -8.54
CA CYS A 334 -0.93 9.71 -9.25
C CYS A 334 0.44 9.70 -9.95
N ILE A 335 0.79 10.75 -10.69
CA ILE A 335 2.09 10.83 -11.38
C ILE A 335 3.24 10.79 -10.37
N PHE A 336 3.16 11.61 -9.32
CA PHE A 336 4.20 11.65 -8.30
C PHE A 336 4.35 10.29 -7.59
N PHE A 337 3.24 9.62 -7.27
CA PHE A 337 3.24 8.28 -6.70
C PHE A 337 3.89 7.24 -7.59
N LEU A 338 3.52 7.23 -8.88
CA LEU A 338 3.98 6.22 -9.83
C LEU A 338 5.47 6.40 -10.17
N LEU A 339 5.96 7.64 -10.21
CA LEU A 339 7.39 7.97 -10.30
C LEU A 339 8.15 7.53 -9.05
N PHE A 340 7.67 7.87 -7.86
CA PHE A 340 8.28 7.43 -6.60
C PHE A 340 8.37 5.90 -6.52
N ARG A 341 7.28 5.21 -6.88
CA ARG A 341 7.23 3.75 -6.91
C ARG A 341 8.23 3.17 -7.91
N GLY A 342 8.46 3.84 -9.04
CA GLY A 342 9.41 3.44 -10.07
C GLY A 342 10.86 3.27 -9.59
N LEU A 343 11.21 3.88 -8.45
CA LEU A 343 12.53 3.74 -7.82
C LEU A 343 12.75 2.34 -7.22
N VAL A 344 11.68 1.69 -6.75
CA VAL A 344 11.76 0.44 -5.98
C VAL A 344 10.94 -0.72 -6.57
N GLU A 345 10.23 -0.47 -7.67
CA GLU A 345 9.46 -1.44 -8.43
C GLU A 345 9.42 -1.07 -9.92
N ASN A 346 9.06 -2.01 -10.80
CA ASN A 346 8.93 -1.74 -12.23
C ASN A 346 7.74 -0.81 -12.56
N SER A 347 6.71 -0.73 -11.71
CA SER A 347 5.62 0.28 -11.80
C SER A 347 5.06 0.43 -13.23
N PHE A 348 4.98 1.65 -13.76
CA PHE A 348 4.44 1.99 -15.08
C PHE A 348 5.32 1.59 -16.27
N SER A 349 6.51 1.00 -16.08
CA SER A 349 7.35 0.50 -17.19
C SER A 349 6.87 -0.84 -17.76
N ILE A 350 6.00 -1.53 -17.04
CA ILE A 350 5.33 -2.75 -17.50
C ILE A 350 3.89 -2.42 -17.85
N PHE A 351 3.41 -3.00 -18.95
CA PHE A 351 1.99 -2.88 -19.33
C PHE A 351 1.09 -3.38 -18.20
N GLY A 352 0.24 -2.49 -17.68
CA GLY A 352 -0.66 -2.79 -16.59
C GLY A 352 -1.42 -1.56 -16.08
N ILE A 353 -2.07 -1.71 -14.93
CA ILE A 353 -2.88 -0.67 -14.27
C ILE A 353 -2.05 0.59 -14.02
N ASP A 354 -0.83 0.43 -13.50
CA ASP A 354 0.10 1.53 -13.21
C ASP A 354 0.39 2.36 -14.48
N MET A 355 0.64 1.71 -15.62
CA MET A 355 0.92 2.39 -16.88
C MET A 355 -0.30 3.11 -17.44
N ILE A 356 -1.48 2.49 -17.42
CA ILE A 356 -2.73 3.11 -17.89
C ILE A 356 -3.03 4.37 -17.08
N LEU A 357 -2.93 4.28 -15.75
CA LEU A 357 -3.17 5.42 -14.86
C LEU A 357 -2.15 6.54 -15.08
N PHE A 358 -0.87 6.18 -15.26
CA PHE A 358 0.19 7.14 -15.54
C PHE A 358 -0.08 7.92 -16.83
N LEU A 359 -0.36 7.21 -17.92
CA LEU A 359 -0.64 7.82 -19.22
C LEU A 359 -1.88 8.72 -19.20
N LEU A 360 -2.98 8.25 -18.60
CA LEU A 360 -4.19 9.08 -18.44
C LEU A 360 -3.92 10.34 -17.61
N SER A 361 -3.11 10.23 -16.56
CA SER A 361 -2.78 11.35 -15.69
C SER A 361 -1.91 12.38 -16.41
N VAL A 362 -0.87 11.94 -17.13
CA VAL A 362 0.01 12.82 -17.92
C VAL A 362 -0.80 13.51 -19.02
N LYS A 363 -1.63 12.75 -19.75
CA LYS A 363 -2.45 13.29 -20.83
C LYS A 363 -3.48 14.32 -20.33
N TYR A 364 -4.06 14.09 -19.15
CA TYR A 364 -4.94 15.09 -18.52
C TYR A 364 -4.23 16.43 -18.30
N ILE A 365 -3.00 16.39 -17.75
CA ILE A 365 -2.21 17.59 -17.47
C ILE A 365 -1.84 18.31 -18.77
N GLU A 366 -1.44 17.58 -19.80
CA GLU A 366 -1.13 18.14 -21.12
C GLU A 366 -2.32 18.96 -21.67
N ILE A 367 -3.50 18.35 -21.75
CA ILE A 367 -4.72 19.03 -22.25
C ILE A 367 -5.13 20.19 -21.35
N PHE A 368 -4.97 20.04 -20.03
CA PHE A 368 -5.27 21.12 -19.10
C PHE A 368 -4.38 22.34 -19.37
N ILE A 369 -3.06 22.16 -19.51
CA ILE A 369 -2.11 23.24 -19.82
C ILE A 369 -2.46 23.89 -21.16
N ASP A 370 -2.76 23.10 -22.18
CA ASP A 370 -3.11 23.61 -23.51
C ASP A 370 -4.42 24.40 -23.51
N SER A 371 -5.40 24.00 -22.70
CA SER A 371 -6.66 24.73 -22.55
C SER A 371 -6.43 26.12 -21.94
N GLN A 372 -5.53 26.25 -20.95
CA GLN A 372 -5.18 27.54 -20.36
C GLN A 372 -4.44 28.44 -21.37
N ASN A 373 -3.57 27.87 -22.20
CA ASN A 373 -2.84 28.61 -23.24
C ASN A 373 -3.76 29.21 -24.31
N LYS A 374 -4.83 28.51 -24.68
CA LYS A 374 -5.82 29.01 -25.67
C LYS A 374 -6.67 30.16 -25.11
N HIS A 375 -6.96 30.16 -23.82
CA HIS A 375 -7.68 31.27 -23.17
C HIS A 375 -6.82 32.53 -23.09
N HIS A 376 -5.52 32.42 -22.76
CA HIS A 376 -4.66 33.59 -22.62
C HIS A 376 -4.27 34.28 -23.96
N ARG A 377 -4.56 33.66 -25.12
CA ARG A 377 -4.35 34.26 -26.45
C ARG A 377 -5.60 34.99 -26.99
N ARG A 378 -6.73 34.93 -26.27
CA ARG A 378 -8.01 35.55 -26.67
C ARG A 378 -8.37 36.78 -25.84
N ASP A 379 -7.58 37.05 -24.80
CA ASP A 379 -7.57 38.28 -24.02
C ASP A 379 -6.35 39.10 -24.48
#